data_AF-A0A8S9RPF5-F1
#
_entry.id   AF-A0A8S9RPF5-F1
#
_cell.length_a   1.000
_cell.length_b   1.000
_cell.length_c   1.000
_cell.angle_alpha   90.00
_cell.angle_beta   90.00
_cell.angle_gamma   90.00
#
_symmetry.space_group_name_H-M   'P 1'
#
loop_
_entity.id
_entity.type
_entity.pdbx_description
1 polymer ?
#
loop_
_entity_poly.entity_id
_entity_poly.type
_entity_poly.pdbx_seq_one_letter_code
_entity_poly.pdbx_strand_id
1 'polypeptide(L)'
;MATMARSFLQAISKDEVVAPPLRVVQIEGLAVLKIIKHCKEFAPTLVTGQLLGLDVGSVLEVTNCFPFPVRDDDEEIEADGANYQLEMMRCLREVNVDNNTVGW
;
A
#
# COMPACT_ATOMS: atom_id res chain seq x y z
N MET A 1 16.00 11.42 52.61
CA MET A 1 16.89 11.60 51.45
C MET A 1 16.94 10.27 50.69
N ALA A 2 15.89 9.96 49.92
CA ALA A 2 15.75 8.67 49.24
C ALA A 2 16.09 8.84 47.74
N THR A 3 17.22 8.27 47.33
CA THR A 3 17.62 8.16 45.92
C THR A 3 16.73 7.17 45.20
N MET A 4 15.87 7.68 44.32
CA MET A 4 15.00 6.89 43.45
C MET A 4 15.85 6.28 42.32
N ALA A 5 16.07 4.97 42.38
CA ALA A 5 16.68 4.22 41.28
C ALA A 5 15.75 4.29 40.05
N ARG A 6 16.23 4.86 38.95
CA ARG A 6 15.50 4.87 37.68
C ARG A 6 15.43 3.44 37.16
N SER A 7 14.21 2.92 37.00
CA SER A 7 13.92 1.57 36.52
C SER A 7 14.43 1.38 35.08
N PHE A 8 15.09 0.25 34.83
CA PHE A 8 15.55 -0.19 33.51
C PHE A 8 14.42 -0.22 32.45
N LEU A 9 13.17 -0.36 32.86
CA LEU A 9 12.01 -0.33 31.96
C LEU A 9 11.83 1.03 31.27
N GLN A 10 12.30 2.12 31.89
CA GLN A 10 12.18 3.46 31.32
C GLN A 10 13.26 3.79 30.28
N ALA A 11 14.28 2.94 30.15
CA ALA A 11 15.29 3.06 29.10
C ALA A 11 14.84 2.41 27.77
N ILE A 12 13.79 1.57 27.79
CA ILE A 12 13.30 0.84 26.61
C ILE A 12 12.17 1.61 25.89
N SER A 13 11.52 2.58 26.55
CA SER A 13 10.31 3.22 26.03
C SER A 13 10.52 4.50 25.23
N LYS A 14 11.73 4.77 24.70
CA LYS A 14 12.03 6.07 24.07
C LYS A 14 12.86 6.04 22.78
N ASP A 15 12.85 4.91 22.10
CA ASP A 15 13.17 4.86 20.68
C ASP A 15 11.91 4.39 19.94
N GLU A 16 10.87 5.25 19.94
CA GLU A 16 9.98 5.24 18.79
C GLU A 16 10.87 5.68 17.62
N VAL A 17 11.35 4.72 16.83
CA VAL A 17 12.02 4.98 15.57
C VAL A 17 10.95 5.56 14.66
N VAL A 18 10.74 6.88 14.77
CA VAL A 18 9.90 7.63 13.84
C VAL A 18 10.55 7.46 12.48
N ALA A 19 9.93 6.64 11.63
CA ALA A 19 10.38 6.47 10.26
C ALA A 19 10.53 7.87 9.64
N PRO A 20 11.67 8.17 9.00
CA PRO A 20 11.88 9.49 8.44
C PRO A 20 10.75 9.79 7.43
N PRO A 21 10.32 11.05 7.32
CA PRO A 21 9.22 11.39 6.43
C PRO A 21 9.54 11.00 5.00
N LEU A 22 8.55 10.41 4.32
CA LEU A 22 8.62 10.10 2.89
C LEU A 22 8.88 11.38 2.09
N ARG A 23 9.89 11.36 1.22
CA ARG A 23 10.27 12.52 0.39
C ARG A 23 10.12 12.26 -1.10
N VAL A 24 10.23 10.99 -1.51
CA VAL A 24 10.22 10.60 -2.92
C VAL A 24 9.31 9.40 -3.09
N VAL A 25 8.56 9.38 -4.18
CA VAL A 25 7.83 8.18 -4.64
C VAL A 25 8.53 7.70 -5.90
N GLN A 26 9.01 6.47 -5.87
CA GLN A 26 9.59 5.80 -7.02
C GLN A 26 8.59 4.79 -7.54
N ILE A 27 8.30 4.82 -8.84
CA ILE A 27 7.33 3.90 -9.46
C ILE A 27 8.06 3.03 -10.47
N GLU A 28 7.93 1.72 -10.34
CA GLU A 28 8.50 0.78 -11.29
C GLU A 28 7.77 0.83 -12.64
N GLY A 29 8.51 0.60 -13.72
CA GLY A 29 7.97 0.66 -15.08
C GLY A 29 6.81 -0.30 -15.31
N LEU A 30 6.80 -1.46 -14.66
CA LEU A 30 5.69 -2.42 -14.76
C LEU A 30 4.38 -1.84 -14.20
N ALA A 31 4.42 -1.20 -13.04
CA ALA A 31 3.26 -0.56 -12.42
C ALA A 31 2.73 0.57 -13.32
N VAL A 32 3.62 1.40 -13.86
CA VAL A 32 3.26 2.47 -14.81
C VAL A 32 2.56 1.91 -16.05
N LEU A 33 3.09 0.84 -16.64
CA LEU A 33 2.50 0.22 -17.84
C LEU A 33 1.11 -0.37 -17.56
N LYS A 34 0.91 -0.98 -16.40
CA LYS A 34 -0.40 -1.47 -15.96
C LYS A 34 -1.43 -0.35 -15.83
N ILE A 35 -1.04 0.78 -15.22
CA ILE A 35 -1.89 1.97 -15.08
C ILE A 35 -2.27 2.50 -16.46
N ILE A 36 -1.29 2.72 -17.34
CA ILE A 36 -1.53 3.22 -18.71
C ILE A 36 -2.48 2.30 -19.47
N LYS A 37 -2.27 0.99 -19.40
CA LYS A 37 -3.14 0.00 -20.06
C LYS A 37 -4.57 0.12 -19.56
N HIS A 38 -4.76 0.14 -18.24
CA HIS A 38 -6.10 0.22 -17.64
C HIS A 38 -6.82 1.52 -18.01
N CYS A 39 -6.16 2.68 -17.90
CA CYS A 39 -6.77 3.95 -18.31
C CYS A 39 -7.16 3.95 -19.80
N LYS A 40 -6.35 3.34 -20.66
CA LYS A 40 -6.61 3.30 -22.10
C LYS A 40 -7.77 2.38 -22.48
N GLU A 41 -7.90 1.22 -21.82
CA GLU A 41 -8.96 0.24 -22.10
C GLU A 41 -10.34 0.72 -21.64
N PHE A 42 -10.40 1.56 -20.60
CA PHE A 42 -11.65 2.04 -20.00
C PHE A 42 -11.94 3.52 -20.31
N ALA A 43 -11.15 4.17 -21.16
CA ALA A 43 -11.42 5.53 -21.62
C ALA A 43 -12.81 5.60 -22.29
N PRO A 44 -13.64 6.62 -21.98
CA PRO A 44 -13.33 7.86 -21.25
C PRO A 44 -13.59 7.81 -19.73
N THR A 45 -13.98 6.65 -19.19
CA THR A 45 -14.36 6.51 -17.79
C THR A 45 -13.13 6.63 -16.88
N LEU A 46 -13.29 7.33 -15.76
CA LEU A 46 -12.28 7.39 -14.72
C LEU A 46 -12.21 6.04 -14.00
N VAL A 47 -10.99 5.55 -13.81
CA VAL A 47 -10.73 4.25 -13.18
C VAL A 47 -9.75 4.39 -12.03
N THR A 48 -9.84 3.47 -11.08
CA THR A 48 -9.00 3.43 -9.87
C THR A 48 -8.44 2.03 -9.67
N GLY A 49 -7.43 1.90 -8.82
CA GLY A 49 -6.80 0.62 -8.52
C GLY A 49 -5.99 0.66 -7.24
N GLN A 50 -5.43 -0.47 -6.86
CA GLN A 50 -4.61 -0.62 -5.66
C GLN A 50 -3.12 -0.52 -6.04
N LEU A 51 -2.37 0.33 -5.34
CA LEU A 51 -0.91 0.41 -5.42
C LEU A 51 -0.26 -0.46 -4.35
N LEU A 52 0.77 -1.19 -4.76
CA LEU A 52 1.54 -2.10 -3.92
C LEU A 52 3.01 -1.69 -3.95
N GLY A 53 3.67 -1.85 -2.80
CA GLY A 53 5.03 -1.38 -2.68
C GLY A 53 5.60 -1.46 -1.28
N LEU A 54 6.78 -0.88 -1.11
CA LEU A 54 7.53 -0.90 0.13
C LEU A 54 7.97 0.51 0.53
N ASP A 55 7.97 0.78 1.83
CA ASP A 55 8.63 1.95 2.39
C ASP A 55 10.09 1.60 2.70
N VAL A 56 11.02 2.24 1.97
CA VAL A 56 12.45 2.06 2.14
C VAL A 56 13.08 3.39 2.55
N GLY A 57 13.03 3.66 3.85
CA GLY A 57 13.66 4.82 4.47
C GLY A 57 12.90 6.12 4.18
N SER A 58 13.26 6.82 3.11
CA SER A 58 12.58 8.09 2.71
C SER A 58 11.97 8.01 1.31
N VAL A 59 11.95 6.82 0.73
CA VAL A 59 11.44 6.53 -0.61
C VAL A 59 10.30 5.52 -0.50
N LEU A 60 9.14 5.87 -1.05
CA LEU A 60 8.04 4.94 -1.26
C LEU A 60 8.21 4.30 -2.62
N GLU A 61 8.57 3.01 -2.64
CA GLU A 61 8.76 2.24 -3.85
C GLU A 61 7.44 1.56 -4.23
N VAL A 62 6.79 2.03 -5.29
CA VAL A 62 5.63 1.39 -5.90
C VAL A 62 6.13 0.36 -6.92
N THR A 63 6.17 -0.90 -6.49
CA THR A 63 6.65 -2.04 -7.27
C THR A 63 5.56 -2.60 -8.19
N ASN A 64 4.31 -2.57 -7.73
CA ASN A 64 3.22 -3.20 -8.45
C ASN A 64 1.86 -2.52 -8.24
N CYS A 65 0.87 -2.91 -9.03
CA CYS A 65 -0.51 -2.48 -8.87
C CYS A 65 -1.49 -3.45 -9.53
N PHE A 66 -2.76 -3.35 -9.15
CA PHE A 66 -3.87 -4.03 -9.82
C PHE A 66 -5.10 -3.13 -9.92
N PRO A 67 -5.88 -3.23 -11.00
CA PRO A 67 -7.05 -2.39 -11.23
C PRO A 67 -8.24 -2.84 -10.36
N PHE A 68 -9.10 -1.88 -10.00
CA PHE A 68 -10.44 -2.20 -9.52
C PHE A 68 -11.38 -2.41 -10.72
N PRO A 69 -12.29 -3.39 -10.64
CA PRO A 69 -13.29 -3.58 -11.68
C PRO A 69 -14.25 -2.38 -11.69
N VAL A 70 -14.53 -1.86 -12.89
CA VAL A 70 -15.60 -0.86 -13.09
C VAL A 70 -16.94 -1.58 -12.98
N ARG A 71 -17.80 -1.16 -12.06
CA ARG A 71 -19.16 -1.72 -11.87
C ARG A 71 -20.18 -0.60 -12.01
N ASP A 72 -21.31 -0.90 -12.65
CA ASP A 72 -22.34 0.08 -13.02
C ASP A 72 -23.36 0.36 -11.89
N ASP A 73 -23.35 -0.39 -10.78
CA ASP A 73 -24.38 -0.29 -9.72
C ASP A 73 -23.80 0.06 -8.33
N ASP A 74 -24.37 1.10 -7.72
CA ASP A 74 -23.84 1.82 -6.55
C ASP A 74 -24.09 1.16 -5.17
N GLU A 75 -24.92 0.12 -5.07
CA GLU A 75 -25.52 -0.29 -3.78
C GLU A 75 -24.82 -1.47 -3.07
N GLU A 76 -23.97 -2.26 -3.73
CA GLU A 76 -23.26 -3.42 -3.13
C GLU A 76 -21.73 -3.23 -3.01
N ILE A 77 -21.24 -1.99 -3.19
CA ILE A 77 -19.85 -1.68 -3.55
C ILE A 77 -18.81 -1.98 -2.46
N GLU A 78 -19.09 -1.70 -1.18
CA GLU A 78 -18.03 -1.69 -0.17
C GLU A 78 -17.58 -3.11 0.26
N ALA A 79 -18.52 -4.04 0.44
CA ALA A 79 -18.20 -5.40 0.86
C ALA A 79 -17.50 -6.20 -0.26
N ASP A 80 -17.94 -6.03 -1.51
CA ASP A 80 -17.35 -6.73 -2.65
C ASP A 80 -15.94 -6.19 -2.99
N GLY A 81 -15.73 -4.87 -2.84
CA GLY A 81 -14.41 -4.25 -3.04
C GLY A 81 -13.35 -4.77 -2.06
N ALA A 82 -13.69 -4.87 -0.77
CA ALA A 82 -12.79 -5.40 0.26
C ALA A 82 -12.46 -6.89 0.00
N ASN A 83 -13.45 -7.69 -0.39
CA ASN A 83 -13.25 -9.11 -0.70
C ASN A 83 -12.36 -9.28 -1.94
N TYR A 84 -12.60 -8.49 -2.99
CA TYR A 84 -11.76 -8.48 -4.19
C TYR A 84 -10.31 -8.14 -3.87
N GLN A 85 -10.07 -7.13 -3.04
CA GLN A 85 -8.73 -6.78 -2.58
C GLN A 85 -8.08 -7.95 -1.85
N LEU A 86 -8.74 -8.57 -0.88
CA LEU A 86 -8.19 -9.70 -0.12
C LEU A 86 -7.80 -10.87 -1.02
N GLU A 87 -8.68 -11.26 -1.95
CA GLU A 87 -8.40 -12.34 -2.89
C GLU A 87 -7.23 -12.00 -3.82
N MET A 88 -7.16 -10.77 -4.33
CA MET A 88 -6.04 -10.34 -5.17
C MET A 88 -4.71 -10.37 -4.41
N MET A 89 -4.71 -9.93 -3.16
CA MET A 89 -3.52 -9.96 -2.30
C MET A 89 -3.06 -11.40 -2.03
N ARG A 90 -4.00 -12.34 -1.90
CA ARG A 90 -3.70 -13.77 -1.79
C ARG A 90 -3.08 -14.30 -3.08
N CYS A 91 -3.66 -14.02 -4.24
CA CYS A 91 -3.12 -14.45 -5.54
C CYS A 91 -1.68 -13.94 -5.76
N LEU A 92 -1.42 -12.67 -5.43
CA LEU A 92 -0.08 -12.08 -5.57
C LEU A 92 0.95 -12.73 -4.64
N ARG A 93 0.55 -13.05 -3.41
CA ARG A 93 1.40 -13.77 -2.46
C ARG A 93 1.76 -15.17 -2.96
N GLU A 94 0.81 -15.87 -3.56
CA GLU A 94 1.02 -17.23 -4.11
C GLU A 94 2.05 -17.25 -5.24
N VAL A 95 2.24 -16.13 -5.94
CA VAL A 95 3.25 -15.97 -7.01
C VAL A 95 4.48 -15.16 -6.57
N ASN A 96 4.73 -15.02 -5.26
CA ASN A 96 5.89 -14.32 -4.71
C ASN A 96 6.01 -12.83 -5.09
N VAL A 97 4.88 -12.19 -5.39
CA VAL A 97 4.81 -10.74 -5.57
C VAL A 97 4.50 -10.09 -4.21
N ASP A 98 5.16 -8.97 -3.91
CA ASP A 98 4.88 -8.21 -2.70
C ASP A 98 3.43 -7.68 -2.73
N ASN A 99 2.78 -7.73 -1.57
CA ASN A 99 1.38 -7.40 -1.43
C ASN A 99 1.16 -6.40 -0.29
N ASN A 100 2.03 -5.40 -0.21
CA ASN A 100 1.94 -4.36 0.79
C ASN A 100 1.22 -3.15 0.19
N THR A 101 0.05 -2.82 0.74
CA THR A 101 -0.74 -1.66 0.30
C THR A 101 -0.03 -0.36 0.66
N VAL A 102 0.24 0.48 -0.34
CA VAL A 102 0.91 1.79 -0.15
C VAL A 102 0.09 2.98 -0.62
N GLY A 103 -1.02 2.75 -1.34
CA GLY A 103 -1.88 3.81 -1.86
C GLY A 103 -2.87 3.31 -2.91
N TRP A 104 -3.55 4.21 -3.59
CA TRP A 104 -4.50 3.93 -4.68
C TRP A 104 -4.45 5.07 -5.71
#